data_AF-A0A7X7ET54-F1
#
_entry.id   AF-A0A7X7ET54-F1
#
_cell.length_a   1.000
_cell.length_b   1.000
_cell.length_c   1.000
_cell.angle_alpha   90.00
_cell.angle_beta   90.00
_cell.angle_gamma   90.00
#
_symmetry.space_group_name_H-M   'P 1'
#
loop_
_entity.id
_entity.type
_entity.pdbx_description
1 polymer ?
#
loop_
_entity_poly.entity_id
_entity_poly.type
_entity_poly.pdbx_seq_one_letter_code
_entity_poly.pdbx_strand_id
1 'polypeptide(L)'
;MPVKPMREDWRRYFVSGCGDAPDSYKRWGETGMTPIFIKLAYHQPETPENLSKWCAEAASSDGLAYCPWSGNPKPYNIAGFNQYAARLREVCPGSKVTIYTVGTEHTALDPVVFEHQEEWSQTATRFTAEDIAEGKTVSEECPCRLFICGRSSFPDYKVWFMDDLFKKLNIDGYYYDNQIFRSCQNPAHVDHLIPDEIYPLLATREMYKRIYKALRKEKPDTVIVGHEAAAAYPFVDFAIGLEALLRLTGEESFYTSVMTSDDCRGSFFRGHQRGIPFLWLPEYRGQLMSGLESIRSTRAMLSLLWLCDTQYWVAWSNQDILHRDLNIRGHFKIWEAQCLPFWRQEVASSDQEDVKIAVYRKPQVSLLFVSNPGENAYPNVTISINTSDGLFEPGIDLQNLDIRDAETGHALAGQGRESEGKTFCDVSVAIPDQDYRIIIIGTPEAVKEALHTKSISAGDGILVDFSDHFAGTLDGAGRHWNKGLNHGIYRIATPGIIQNLKNTAGTFTQVGFRTPNWFETSNAMGL
;
A
#
# COMPACT_ATOMS: atom_id res chain seq x y z
N MET A 1 -6.49 -2.92 -29.37
CA MET A 1 -5.43 -3.80 -28.83
C MET A 1 -6.08 -4.74 -27.84
N PRO A 2 -5.82 -6.06 -27.89
CA PRO A 2 -6.30 -6.94 -26.82
C PRO A 2 -5.72 -6.45 -25.50
N VAL A 3 -6.59 -6.11 -24.55
CA VAL A 3 -6.20 -5.69 -23.21
C VAL A 3 -5.51 -6.90 -22.56
N LYS A 4 -4.33 -6.70 -21.98
CA LYS A 4 -3.64 -7.74 -21.20
C LYS A 4 -4.65 -8.30 -20.17
N PRO A 5 -4.85 -9.63 -20.10
CA PRO A 5 -5.78 -10.19 -19.14
C PRO A 5 -5.32 -9.83 -17.73
N MET A 6 -6.29 -9.51 -16.89
CA MET A 6 -6.02 -9.24 -15.48
C MET A 6 -5.52 -10.51 -14.82
N ARG A 7 -4.52 -10.37 -13.95
CA ARG A 7 -4.07 -11.47 -13.09
C ARG A 7 -5.25 -11.92 -12.23
N GLU A 8 -5.61 -13.20 -12.25
CA GLU A 8 -6.83 -13.69 -11.58
C GLU A 8 -6.80 -13.45 -10.06
N ASP A 9 -5.64 -13.69 -9.42
CA ASP A 9 -5.43 -13.52 -7.99
C ASP A 9 -4.93 -12.13 -7.60
N TRP A 10 -5.15 -11.09 -8.42
CA TRP A 10 -4.58 -9.76 -8.18
C TRP A 10 -4.97 -9.15 -6.81
N ARG A 11 -6.15 -9.47 -6.27
CA ARG A 11 -6.58 -9.02 -4.93
C ARG A 11 -5.75 -9.58 -3.79
N ARG A 12 -4.91 -10.58 -4.03
CA ARG A 12 -3.97 -11.13 -3.05
C ARG A 12 -2.81 -10.16 -2.77
N TYR A 13 -2.54 -9.24 -3.68
CA TYR A 13 -1.34 -8.43 -3.66
C TYR A 13 -1.57 -7.05 -3.07
N PHE A 14 -0.60 -6.58 -2.29
CA PHE A 14 -0.47 -5.19 -1.87
C PHE A 14 1.00 -4.78 -1.98
N VAL A 15 1.28 -3.48 -1.94
CA VAL A 15 2.65 -2.98 -2.09
C VAL A 15 3.19 -2.47 -0.76
N SER A 16 4.46 -2.72 -0.49
CA SER A 16 5.16 -2.21 0.68
C SER A 16 6.59 -1.83 0.32
N GLY A 17 7.08 -0.70 0.84
CA GLY A 17 8.50 -0.38 0.77
C GLY A 17 9.25 -1.23 1.78
N CYS A 18 10.42 -1.77 1.41
CA CYS A 18 11.25 -2.53 2.33
C CYS A 18 12.58 -1.82 2.66
N GLY A 19 12.89 -1.72 3.95
CA GLY A 19 14.10 -1.16 4.54
C GLY A 19 15.12 -2.27 4.82
N ASP A 20 15.94 -2.11 5.85
CA ASP A 20 17.11 -2.98 6.03
C ASP A 20 16.88 -4.18 6.94
N ALA A 21 15.79 -4.24 7.70
CA ALA A 21 15.52 -5.35 8.61
C ALA A 21 14.35 -6.22 8.12
N PRO A 22 14.59 -7.37 7.45
CA PRO A 22 13.54 -8.29 7.01
C PRO A 22 12.53 -8.64 8.11
N ASP A 23 13.03 -8.89 9.32
CA ASP A 23 12.20 -9.32 10.45
C ASP A 23 11.12 -8.30 10.84
N SER A 24 11.31 -7.01 10.54
CA SER A 24 10.29 -5.96 10.75
C SER A 24 9.05 -6.13 9.86
N TYR A 25 9.18 -6.91 8.78
CA TYR A 25 8.08 -7.16 7.83
C TYR A 25 7.24 -8.39 8.21
N LYS A 26 7.64 -9.17 9.23
CA LYS A 26 6.92 -10.40 9.64
C LYS A 26 5.42 -10.20 9.81
N ARG A 27 5.00 -9.06 10.37
CA ARG A 27 3.59 -8.69 10.52
C ARG A 27 2.79 -8.82 9.22
N TRP A 28 3.39 -8.47 8.08
CA TRP A 28 2.73 -8.58 6.78
C TRP A 28 2.54 -10.02 6.33
N GLY A 29 3.51 -10.90 6.64
CA GLY A 29 3.40 -12.34 6.36
C GLY A 29 2.28 -13.00 7.16
N GLU A 30 1.98 -12.50 8.36
CA GLU A 30 0.92 -13.03 9.22
C GLU A 30 -0.48 -12.77 8.65
N THR A 31 -0.64 -11.79 7.75
CA THR A 31 -1.95 -11.45 7.15
C THR A 31 -2.47 -12.49 6.16
N GLY A 32 -1.61 -13.36 5.62
CA GLY A 32 -1.96 -14.26 4.52
C GLY A 32 -2.10 -13.58 3.15
N MET A 33 -1.96 -12.25 3.08
CA MET A 33 -1.83 -11.50 1.83
C MET A 33 -0.40 -11.63 1.29
N THR A 34 -0.19 -11.34 0.01
CA THR A 34 1.13 -11.38 -0.64
C THR A 34 1.69 -9.97 -0.80
N PRO A 35 2.65 -9.53 0.04
CA PRO A 35 3.32 -8.26 -0.17
C PRO A 35 4.19 -8.32 -1.43
N ILE A 36 4.11 -7.27 -2.24
CA ILE A 36 5.12 -6.90 -3.22
C ILE A 36 6.03 -5.89 -2.54
N PHE A 37 7.16 -6.38 -2.05
CA PHE A 37 8.20 -5.53 -1.47
C PHE A 37 8.93 -4.80 -2.58
N ILE A 38 8.99 -3.48 -2.47
CA ILE A 38 9.83 -2.62 -3.29
C ILE A 38 11.01 -2.23 -2.42
N LYS A 39 12.21 -2.71 -2.75
CA LYS A 39 13.44 -2.16 -2.15
C LYS A 39 13.63 -0.77 -2.73
N LEU A 40 13.09 0.22 -2.01
CA LEU A 40 13.35 1.62 -2.25
C LEU A 40 14.80 1.90 -1.88
N ALA A 41 15.44 2.73 -2.67
CA ALA A 41 16.76 3.18 -2.37
C ALA A 41 16.68 4.54 -1.69
N TYR A 42 17.38 4.72 -0.57
CA TYR A 42 17.41 6.03 0.08
C TYR A 42 18.04 7.07 -0.85
N HIS A 43 17.36 8.21 -0.93
CA HIS A 43 17.78 9.45 -1.58
C HIS A 43 19.07 9.97 -0.96
N GLN A 44 20.21 9.42 -1.40
CA GLN A 44 21.51 10.01 -1.13
C GLN A 44 22.16 10.32 -2.47
N PRO A 45 22.75 11.50 -2.65
CA PRO A 45 23.51 11.79 -3.86
C PRO A 45 24.63 10.76 -4.00
N GLU A 46 24.78 10.17 -5.19
CA GLU A 46 25.94 9.34 -5.53
C GLU A 46 27.20 10.22 -5.67
N THR A 47 27.71 10.72 -4.55
CA THR A 47 29.03 11.36 -4.55
C THR A 47 30.10 10.27 -4.52
N PRO A 48 31.31 10.53 -5.05
CA PRO A 48 32.45 9.61 -4.90
C PRO A 48 32.71 9.21 -3.44
N GLU A 49 32.50 10.12 -2.49
CA GLU A 49 32.61 9.88 -1.05
C GLU A 49 31.56 8.86 -0.57
N ASN A 50 30.29 9.07 -0.91
CA ASN A 50 29.22 8.17 -0.54
C ASN A 50 29.39 6.79 -1.18
N LEU A 51 29.81 6.72 -2.44
CA LEU A 51 30.13 5.46 -3.12
C LEU A 51 31.23 4.68 -2.40
N SER A 52 32.30 5.37 -1.98
CA SER A 52 33.40 4.76 -1.21
C SER A 52 32.90 4.22 0.13
N LYS A 53 32.11 5.02 0.85
CA LYS A 53 31.49 4.62 2.12
C LYS A 53 30.60 3.38 1.95
N TRP A 54 29.71 3.38 0.95
CA TRP A 54 28.81 2.24 0.71
C TRP A 54 29.55 0.99 0.26
N CYS A 55 30.61 1.11 -0.53
CA CYS A 55 31.44 -0.04 -0.89
C CYS A 55 32.09 -0.67 0.36
N ALA A 56 32.48 0.13 1.34
CA ALA A 56 33.00 -0.36 2.62
C ALA A 56 31.90 -1.01 3.49
N GLU A 57 30.68 -0.47 3.50
CA GLU A 57 29.52 -0.99 4.24
C GLU A 57 28.87 -2.22 3.58
N ALA A 58 28.96 -2.36 2.26
CA ALA A 58 28.39 -3.47 1.49
C ALA A 58 29.05 -4.82 1.81
N ALA A 59 30.28 -4.78 2.33
CA ALA A 59 31.00 -5.97 2.81
C ALA A 59 30.42 -6.54 4.12
N SER A 60 29.65 -5.75 4.88
CA SER A 60 29.13 -6.13 6.21
C SER A 60 27.60 -6.13 6.32
N SER A 61 26.87 -5.80 5.24
CA SER A 61 25.40 -5.63 5.24
C SER A 61 24.71 -6.36 4.07
N ASP A 62 23.39 -6.40 4.14
CA ASP A 62 22.34 -7.06 3.33
C ASP A 62 22.36 -6.77 1.80
N GLY A 63 23.46 -6.23 1.28
CA GLY A 63 23.83 -6.16 -0.12
C GLY A 63 23.09 -5.16 -1.02
N LEU A 64 22.03 -4.52 -0.51
CA LEU A 64 21.42 -3.30 -1.08
C LEU A 64 21.21 -2.23 0.01
N ALA A 65 22.26 -1.86 0.74
CA ALA A 65 22.22 -0.67 1.61
C ALA A 65 21.96 0.62 0.82
N TYR A 66 22.23 0.60 -0.49
CA TYR A 66 22.04 1.74 -1.37
C TYR A 66 21.77 1.30 -2.82
N CYS A 67 20.88 2.00 -3.51
CA CYS A 67 20.67 1.92 -4.95
C CYS A 67 20.58 3.36 -5.49
N PRO A 68 21.28 3.70 -6.57
CA PRO A 68 21.31 5.08 -6.99
C PRO A 68 20.03 5.57 -7.63
N TRP A 69 19.61 6.74 -7.15
CA TRP A 69 18.34 7.43 -7.38
C TRP A 69 17.88 7.47 -8.85
N SER A 70 18.79 7.67 -9.79
CA SER A 70 18.47 7.79 -11.20
C SER A 70 19.15 6.74 -12.07
N GLY A 71 19.86 5.78 -11.47
CA GLY A 71 20.50 4.68 -12.17
C GLY A 71 19.70 3.40 -12.04
N ASN A 72 20.17 2.35 -12.71
CA ASN A 72 19.74 1.04 -12.31
C ASN A 72 20.46 0.62 -11.01
N PRO A 73 19.79 -0.10 -10.08
CA PRO A 73 20.42 -0.70 -8.91
C PRO A 73 21.66 -1.51 -9.32
N LYS A 74 22.85 -1.07 -8.90
CA LYS A 74 24.06 -1.90 -8.94
C LYS A 74 24.22 -2.51 -7.54
N PRO A 75 23.79 -3.76 -7.30
CA PRO A 75 24.03 -4.43 -6.03
C PRO A 75 25.54 -4.56 -5.82
N TYR A 76 26.09 -3.77 -4.89
CA TYR A 76 27.50 -3.85 -4.53
C TYR A 76 27.86 -5.20 -3.87
N ASN A 77 26.85 -5.93 -3.37
CA ASN A 77 26.99 -7.30 -2.89
C ASN A 77 25.76 -8.15 -3.27
N ILE A 78 25.84 -8.82 -4.42
CA ILE A 78 24.79 -9.73 -4.94
C ILE A 78 24.45 -10.84 -3.94
N ALA A 79 25.46 -11.42 -3.28
CA ALA A 79 25.25 -12.52 -2.34
C ALA A 79 24.48 -12.05 -1.10
N GLY A 80 24.85 -10.88 -0.54
CA GLY A 80 24.15 -10.25 0.58
C GLY A 80 22.69 -9.94 0.24
N PHE A 81 22.44 -9.37 -0.95
CA PHE A 81 21.05 -9.10 -1.36
C PHE A 81 20.24 -10.38 -1.54
N ASN A 82 20.83 -11.42 -2.12
CA ASN A 82 20.13 -12.70 -2.29
C ASN A 82 19.80 -13.35 -0.94
N GLN A 83 20.67 -13.18 0.08
CA GLN A 83 20.37 -13.59 1.46
C GLN A 83 19.24 -12.76 2.06
N TYR A 84 19.25 -11.44 1.89
CA TYR A 84 18.17 -10.55 2.33
C TYR A 84 16.83 -10.92 1.70
N ALA A 85 16.78 -11.11 0.38
CA ALA A 85 15.58 -11.51 -0.34
C ALA A 85 15.09 -12.91 0.07
N ALA A 86 16.00 -13.83 0.42
CA ALA A 86 15.63 -15.13 0.97
C ALA A 86 15.04 -14.98 2.38
N ARG A 87 15.64 -14.16 3.24
CA ARG A 87 15.15 -13.89 4.60
C ARG A 87 13.77 -13.21 4.59
N LEU A 88 13.55 -12.24 3.69
CA LEU A 88 12.22 -11.64 3.49
C LEU A 88 11.15 -12.69 3.17
N ARG A 89 11.47 -13.68 2.33
CA ARG A 89 10.53 -14.76 2.01
C ARG A 89 10.35 -15.77 3.14
N GLU A 90 11.34 -15.92 4.01
CA GLU A 90 11.21 -16.74 5.23
C GLU A 90 10.22 -16.10 6.22
N VAL A 91 10.34 -14.80 6.48
CA VAL A 91 9.48 -14.08 7.43
C VAL A 91 8.12 -13.71 6.83
N CYS A 92 8.03 -13.58 5.50
CA CYS A 92 6.82 -13.32 4.74
C CYS A 92 6.69 -14.34 3.60
N PRO A 93 6.22 -15.57 3.89
CA PRO A 93 6.04 -16.59 2.87
C PRO A 93 5.18 -16.11 1.70
N GLY A 94 5.62 -16.40 0.47
CA GLY A 94 4.93 -16.02 -0.75
C GLY A 94 5.18 -14.58 -1.22
N SER A 95 5.87 -13.75 -0.43
CA SER A 95 6.22 -12.37 -0.80
C SER A 95 6.98 -12.28 -2.12
N LYS A 96 6.78 -11.15 -2.81
CA LYS A 96 7.46 -10.80 -4.06
C LYS A 96 8.47 -9.72 -3.76
N VAL A 97 9.73 -9.93 -4.11
CA VAL A 97 10.81 -8.94 -3.92
C VAL A 97 11.08 -8.27 -5.25
N THR A 98 10.85 -6.96 -5.31
CA THR A 98 11.09 -6.12 -6.48
C THR A 98 12.08 -5.02 -6.13
N ILE A 99 12.74 -4.46 -7.15
CA ILE A 99 13.64 -3.34 -6.96
C ILE A 99 13.10 -2.12 -7.68
N TYR A 100 13.23 -0.97 -7.02
CA TYR A 100 12.96 0.33 -7.62
C TYR A 100 13.89 0.58 -8.81
N THR A 101 13.30 0.99 -9.92
CA THR A 101 14.03 1.39 -11.13
C THR A 101 13.33 2.59 -11.76
N VAL A 102 14.12 3.49 -12.35
CA VAL A 102 13.58 4.58 -13.16
C VAL A 102 13.48 4.17 -14.62
N GLY A 103 12.42 4.66 -15.26
CA GLY A 103 12.01 4.24 -16.58
C GLY A 103 12.83 4.82 -17.73
N THR A 104 12.74 6.13 -17.93
CA THR A 104 13.30 6.87 -19.08
C THR A 104 14.49 7.76 -18.72
N GLU A 105 15.14 7.43 -17.61
CA GLU A 105 16.21 8.20 -17.01
C GLU A 105 17.36 7.28 -16.63
N HIS A 106 18.57 7.84 -16.64
CA HIS A 106 19.76 7.16 -16.15
C HIS A 106 20.76 8.15 -15.52
N THR A 107 21.61 7.67 -14.60
CA THR A 107 22.70 8.46 -14.01
C THR A 107 23.90 8.52 -14.94
N ALA A 108 24.51 9.70 -15.14
CA ALA A 108 25.78 9.83 -15.86
C ALA A 108 26.98 9.33 -15.04
N LEU A 109 26.77 8.85 -13.81
CA LEU A 109 27.78 8.17 -13.01
C LEU A 109 27.98 6.71 -13.43
N ASP A 110 27.05 6.16 -14.22
CA ASP A 110 27.26 4.88 -14.88
C ASP A 110 28.27 5.07 -16.03
N PRO A 111 29.46 4.43 -16.01
CA PRO A 111 30.50 4.67 -17.01
C PRO A 111 30.03 4.44 -18.44
N VAL A 112 29.16 3.43 -18.65
CA VAL A 112 28.60 3.15 -19.98
C VAL A 112 27.71 4.32 -20.44
N VAL A 113 26.87 4.85 -19.55
CA VAL A 113 26.05 6.02 -19.91
C VAL A 113 26.90 7.27 -20.10
N PHE A 114 27.94 7.46 -19.28
CA PHE A 114 28.86 8.58 -19.43
C PHE A 114 29.57 8.57 -20.79
N GLU A 115 30.02 7.41 -21.24
CA GLU A 115 30.69 7.23 -22.55
C GLU A 115 29.73 7.45 -23.72
N HIS A 116 28.46 7.08 -23.57
CA HIS A 116 27.45 7.14 -24.63
C HIS A 116 26.47 8.32 -24.52
N GLN A 117 26.66 9.26 -23.60
CA GLN A 117 25.71 10.35 -23.33
C GLN A 117 25.43 11.25 -24.55
N GLU A 118 26.38 11.33 -25.49
CA GLU A 118 26.21 12.05 -26.76
C GLU A 118 25.08 11.47 -27.60
N GLU A 119 25.10 10.14 -27.73
CA GLU A 119 24.10 9.38 -28.45
C GLU A 119 22.84 9.17 -27.62
N TRP A 120 22.91 8.95 -26.30
CA TRP A 120 21.75 8.45 -25.57
C TRP A 120 20.85 9.56 -25.03
N SER A 121 21.40 10.72 -24.68
CA SER A 121 20.63 11.78 -24.02
C SER A 121 19.46 12.28 -24.88
N GLN A 122 18.32 12.57 -24.24
CA GLN A 122 17.18 13.26 -24.86
C GLN A 122 17.47 14.74 -25.07
N THR A 123 18.33 15.34 -24.26
CA THR A 123 18.69 16.76 -24.35
C THR A 123 20.05 16.91 -25.02
N ALA A 124 20.49 18.14 -25.31
CA ALA A 124 21.87 18.44 -25.69
C ALA A 124 22.81 18.55 -24.48
N THR A 125 22.28 18.52 -23.24
CA THR A 125 23.09 18.65 -22.01
C THR A 125 23.98 17.42 -21.82
N ARG A 126 25.25 17.66 -21.49
CA ARG A 126 26.28 16.65 -21.25
C ARG A 126 26.95 16.93 -19.90
N PHE A 127 27.32 15.87 -19.21
CA PHE A 127 28.17 15.96 -18.03
C PHE A 127 29.62 15.72 -18.45
N THR A 128 30.49 16.62 -18.02
CA THR A 128 31.94 16.44 -18.06
C THR A 128 32.40 15.66 -16.82
N ALA A 129 33.65 15.19 -16.84
CA ALA A 129 34.26 14.59 -15.66
C ALA A 129 34.37 15.61 -14.50
N GLU A 130 34.53 16.89 -14.82
CA GLU A 130 34.53 17.99 -13.85
C GLU A 130 33.15 18.17 -13.22
N ASP A 131 32.07 18.17 -14.02
CA ASP A 131 30.70 18.25 -13.50
C ASP A 131 30.40 17.11 -12.50
N ILE A 132 30.89 15.89 -12.79
CA ILE A 132 30.76 14.73 -11.88
C ILE A 132 31.59 14.94 -10.60
N ALA A 133 32.84 15.38 -10.74
CA ALA A 133 33.75 15.58 -9.61
C ALA A 133 33.26 16.68 -8.66
N GLU A 134 32.63 17.74 -9.20
CA GLU A 134 32.01 18.83 -8.45
C GLU A 134 30.65 18.45 -7.84
N GLY A 135 30.13 17.25 -8.14
CA GLY A 135 28.83 16.81 -7.67
C GLY A 135 27.68 17.65 -8.24
N LYS A 136 27.82 18.16 -9.46
CA LYS A 136 26.86 19.07 -10.07
C LYS A 136 25.47 18.42 -10.12
N THR A 137 24.52 19.10 -9.51
CA THR A 137 23.13 18.69 -9.44
C THR A 137 22.29 19.37 -10.50
N VAL A 138 21.46 18.61 -11.22
CA VAL A 138 20.42 19.18 -12.11
C VAL A 138 19.17 19.53 -11.30
N SER A 139 18.99 18.86 -10.18
CA SER A 139 18.01 19.15 -9.12
C SER A 139 18.64 18.81 -7.78
N GLU A 140 18.18 19.45 -6.69
CA GLU A 140 18.58 19.12 -5.29
C GLU A 140 18.49 17.61 -5.00
N GLU A 141 17.63 16.94 -5.75
CA GLU A 141 17.32 15.53 -5.70
C GLU A 141 18.22 14.62 -6.55
N CYS A 142 19.02 15.07 -7.52
CA CYS A 142 19.86 14.09 -8.24
C CYS A 142 21.09 14.72 -8.90
N PRO A 143 22.30 14.39 -8.45
CA PRO A 143 23.50 14.68 -9.22
C PRO A 143 23.44 13.92 -10.54
N CYS A 144 23.83 14.58 -11.63
CA CYS A 144 24.12 13.93 -12.91
C CYS A 144 22.97 13.11 -13.57
N ARG A 145 21.69 13.47 -13.37
CA ARG A 145 20.53 12.82 -14.02
C ARG A 145 20.45 13.13 -15.52
N LEU A 146 20.32 12.10 -16.35
CA LEU A 146 20.08 12.20 -17.79
C LEU A 146 18.71 11.61 -18.16
N PHE A 147 17.94 12.34 -18.96
CA PHE A 147 16.80 11.76 -19.68
C PHE A 147 17.31 11.05 -20.93
N ILE A 148 16.80 9.86 -21.23
CA ILE A 148 17.36 8.99 -22.29
C ILE A 148 16.37 8.75 -23.44
N CYS A 149 16.84 8.90 -24.67
CA CYS A 149 15.99 8.81 -25.85
C CYS A 149 15.77 7.35 -26.25
N GLY A 150 14.50 6.93 -26.34
CA GLY A 150 14.15 5.58 -26.78
C GLY A 150 14.54 5.25 -28.23
N ARG A 151 14.92 6.24 -29.05
CA ARG A 151 15.41 6.02 -30.44
C ARG A 151 16.92 5.83 -30.55
N SER A 152 17.67 6.04 -29.47
CA SER A 152 19.10 5.73 -29.41
C SER A 152 19.34 4.22 -29.29
N SER A 153 20.60 3.78 -29.15
CA SER A 153 20.94 2.40 -28.76
C SER A 153 20.74 2.09 -27.26
N PHE A 154 20.39 3.07 -26.41
CA PHE A 154 20.14 2.82 -24.98
C PHE A 154 19.12 1.71 -24.67
N PRO A 155 18.00 1.55 -25.42
CA PRO A 155 17.08 0.45 -25.16
C PRO A 155 17.74 -0.93 -25.15
N ASP A 156 18.76 -1.15 -25.97
CA ASP A 156 19.51 -2.42 -25.97
C ASP A 156 20.29 -2.60 -24.68
N TYR A 157 21.00 -1.54 -24.25
CA TYR A 157 21.69 -1.51 -22.97
C TYR A 157 20.75 -1.73 -21.79
N LYS A 158 19.61 -1.02 -21.74
CA LYS A 158 18.63 -1.14 -20.66
C LYS A 158 18.01 -2.54 -20.60
N VAL A 159 17.66 -3.13 -21.76
CA VAL A 159 17.14 -4.50 -21.82
C VAL A 159 18.18 -5.51 -21.32
N TRP A 160 19.42 -5.42 -21.81
CA TRP A 160 20.52 -6.28 -21.36
C TRP A 160 20.77 -6.14 -19.86
N PHE A 161 20.88 -4.91 -19.38
CA PHE A 161 21.17 -4.63 -17.98
C PHE A 161 20.10 -5.23 -17.07
N MET A 162 18.82 -4.98 -17.40
CA MET A 162 17.70 -5.43 -16.57
C MET A 162 17.59 -6.95 -16.56
N ASP A 163 17.85 -7.61 -17.69
CA ASP A 163 17.90 -9.07 -17.77
C ASP A 163 19.09 -9.66 -16.98
N ASP A 164 20.28 -9.09 -17.13
CA ASP A 164 21.49 -9.53 -16.42
C ASP A 164 21.33 -9.37 -14.90
N LEU A 165 20.80 -8.24 -14.45
CA LEU A 165 20.55 -8.00 -13.04
C LEU A 165 19.50 -8.97 -12.48
N PHE A 166 18.41 -9.20 -13.21
CA PHE A 166 17.37 -10.13 -12.82
C PHE A 166 17.88 -11.56 -12.66
N LYS A 167 18.86 -11.97 -13.46
CA LYS A 167 19.50 -13.30 -13.36
C LYS A 167 20.44 -13.41 -12.17
N LYS A 168 21.12 -12.32 -11.83
CA LYS A 168 22.08 -12.29 -10.71
C LYS A 168 21.39 -12.14 -9.37
N LEU A 169 20.27 -11.41 -9.33
CA LEU A 169 19.51 -11.17 -8.12
C LEU A 169 18.33 -12.13 -8.01
N ASN A 170 18.11 -12.66 -6.82
CA ASN A 170 16.98 -13.50 -6.49
C ASN A 170 15.72 -12.65 -6.26
N ILE A 171 15.28 -11.92 -7.29
CA ILE A 171 14.10 -11.05 -7.30
C ILE A 171 12.92 -11.71 -8.02
N ASP A 172 11.76 -11.09 -7.85
CA ASP A 172 10.50 -11.44 -8.50
C ASP A 172 10.09 -10.42 -9.56
N GLY A 173 10.81 -9.30 -9.70
CA GLY A 173 10.60 -8.34 -10.79
C GLY A 173 11.04 -6.93 -10.43
N TYR A 174 10.40 -5.93 -11.05
CA TYR A 174 10.80 -4.54 -10.93
C TYR A 174 9.62 -3.62 -10.64
N TYR A 175 9.92 -2.54 -9.94
CA TYR A 175 9.08 -1.36 -9.85
C TYR A 175 9.62 -0.29 -10.80
N TYR A 176 8.78 0.24 -11.67
CA TYR A 176 9.12 1.30 -12.63
C TYR A 176 8.54 2.63 -12.19
N ASP A 177 9.40 3.55 -11.80
CA ASP A 177 9.06 4.95 -11.54
C ASP A 177 9.49 5.86 -12.69
N ASN A 178 9.03 7.12 -12.68
CA ASN A 178 9.46 8.16 -13.61
C ASN A 178 9.48 7.70 -15.07
N GLN A 179 8.39 7.05 -15.51
CA GLN A 179 8.20 6.63 -16.90
C GLN A 179 7.75 7.80 -17.79
N ILE A 180 8.20 9.01 -17.43
CA ILE A 180 7.71 10.27 -17.99
C ILE A 180 8.14 10.35 -19.44
N PHE A 181 7.15 10.52 -20.29
CA PHE A 181 7.38 10.70 -21.69
C PHE A 181 7.67 12.17 -22.01
N ARG A 182 8.86 12.44 -22.56
CA ARG A 182 9.28 13.79 -22.96
C ARG A 182 9.68 13.77 -24.42
N SER A 183 9.61 14.93 -25.05
CA SER A 183 10.20 15.13 -26.35
C SER A 183 11.73 15.03 -26.31
N CYS A 184 12.30 14.50 -27.37
CA CYS A 184 13.73 14.50 -27.59
C CYS A 184 14.13 15.76 -28.36
N GLN A 185 15.11 16.47 -27.80
CA GLN A 185 15.71 17.71 -28.31
C GLN A 185 17.17 17.49 -28.75
N ASN A 186 17.66 16.25 -28.74
CA ASN A 186 19.01 15.94 -29.14
C ASN A 186 19.07 16.00 -30.68
N PRO A 187 19.90 16.88 -31.28
CA PRO A 187 19.97 17.04 -32.74
C PRO A 187 20.50 15.80 -33.47
N ALA A 188 21.16 14.86 -32.76
CA ALA A 188 21.56 13.58 -33.32
C ALA A 188 20.35 12.62 -33.53
N HIS A 189 19.25 12.86 -32.82
CA HIS A 189 18.01 12.14 -32.96
C HIS A 189 17.06 12.98 -33.81
N VAL A 190 17.00 12.67 -35.10
CA VAL A 190 16.07 13.32 -36.05
C VAL A 190 14.95 12.36 -36.46
N ASP A 191 13.72 12.88 -36.56
CA ASP A 191 12.61 12.21 -37.22
C ASP A 191 12.42 12.89 -38.57
N HIS A 192 12.43 12.12 -39.63
CA HIS A 192 12.22 12.61 -40.99
C HIS A 192 10.80 13.16 -41.21
N LEU A 193 9.88 12.93 -40.27
CA LEU A 193 8.49 13.38 -40.35
C LEU A 193 8.19 14.64 -39.54
N ILE A 194 8.93 14.92 -38.46
CA ILE A 194 8.76 16.12 -37.62
C ILE A 194 10.16 16.61 -37.24
N PRO A 195 10.70 17.63 -37.93
CA PRO A 195 12.09 18.07 -37.77
C PRO A 195 12.43 18.63 -36.39
N ASP A 196 11.45 19.25 -35.71
CA ASP A 196 11.71 20.13 -34.58
C ASP A 196 11.48 19.48 -33.20
N GLU A 197 10.76 18.35 -33.13
CA GLU A 197 10.47 17.68 -31.85
C GLU A 197 10.06 16.21 -32.05
N ILE A 198 10.81 15.27 -31.43
CA ILE A 198 10.50 13.84 -31.54
C ILE A 198 9.91 13.32 -30.24
N TYR A 199 8.82 12.58 -30.39
CA TYR A 199 8.20 11.86 -29.31
C TYR A 199 8.50 10.35 -29.47
N PRO A 200 9.52 9.78 -28.79
CA PRO A 200 9.95 8.38 -28.98
C PRO A 200 9.03 7.33 -28.30
N LEU A 201 7.71 7.55 -28.22
CA LEU A 201 6.79 6.75 -27.39
C LEU A 201 6.81 5.27 -27.76
N LEU A 202 6.76 4.99 -29.07
CA LEU A 202 6.75 3.63 -29.58
C LEU A 202 8.08 2.94 -29.31
N ALA A 203 9.20 3.64 -29.44
CA ALA A 203 10.51 3.09 -29.15
C ALA A 203 10.69 2.78 -27.65
N THR A 204 10.21 3.67 -26.78
CA THR A 204 10.15 3.42 -25.33
C THR A 204 9.23 2.24 -24.98
N ARG A 205 8.07 2.12 -25.64
CA ARG A 205 7.17 0.95 -25.47
C ARG A 205 7.83 -0.34 -25.92
N GLU A 206 8.57 -0.32 -27.02
CA GLU A 206 9.32 -1.48 -27.50
C GLU A 206 10.40 -1.91 -26.51
N MET A 207 11.10 -0.96 -25.87
CA MET A 207 12.02 -1.26 -24.77
C MET A 207 11.33 -2.01 -23.63
N TYR A 208 10.23 -1.47 -23.08
CA TYR A 208 9.49 -2.14 -21.99
C TYR A 208 8.91 -3.49 -22.40
N LYS A 209 8.44 -3.64 -23.64
CA LYS A 209 7.99 -4.93 -24.17
C LYS A 209 9.13 -5.96 -24.16
N ARG A 210 10.34 -5.55 -24.56
CA ARG A 210 11.53 -6.41 -24.58
C ARG A 210 11.96 -6.80 -23.17
N ILE A 211 11.97 -5.85 -22.24
CA ILE A 211 12.23 -6.13 -20.82
C ILE A 211 11.20 -7.14 -20.30
N TYR A 212 9.90 -6.86 -20.45
CA TYR A 212 8.82 -7.75 -20.01
C TYR A 212 8.99 -9.18 -20.55
N LYS A 213 9.29 -9.32 -21.85
CA LYS A 213 9.53 -10.63 -22.48
C LYS A 213 10.75 -11.34 -21.92
N ALA A 214 11.85 -10.62 -21.68
CA ALA A 214 13.06 -11.19 -21.09
C ALA A 214 12.77 -11.74 -19.69
N LEU A 215 12.19 -10.93 -18.80
CA LEU A 215 11.93 -11.35 -17.42
C LEU A 215 10.93 -12.52 -17.34
N ARG A 216 9.89 -12.52 -18.19
CA ARG A 216 8.91 -13.62 -18.23
C ARG A 216 9.48 -14.92 -18.77
N LYS A 217 10.48 -14.84 -19.66
CA LYS A 217 11.20 -16.02 -20.15
C LYS A 217 12.02 -16.65 -19.03
N GLU A 218 12.68 -15.82 -18.22
CA GLU A 218 13.47 -16.29 -17.08
C GLU A 218 12.58 -16.82 -15.94
N LYS A 219 11.51 -16.08 -15.62
CA LYS A 219 10.59 -16.40 -14.53
C LYS A 219 9.14 -16.07 -14.92
N PRO A 220 8.32 -17.09 -15.26
CA PRO A 220 6.95 -16.88 -15.72
C PRO A 220 6.03 -16.17 -14.73
N ASP A 221 6.32 -16.24 -13.43
CA ASP A 221 5.53 -15.59 -12.36
C ASP A 221 6.05 -14.21 -11.94
N THR A 222 6.99 -13.62 -12.71
CA THR A 222 7.52 -12.26 -12.52
C THR A 222 6.39 -11.25 -12.27
N VAL A 223 6.64 -10.27 -11.40
CA VAL A 223 5.73 -9.16 -11.08
C VAL A 223 6.40 -7.84 -11.42
N ILE A 224 5.81 -7.11 -12.36
CA ILE A 224 6.22 -5.74 -12.69
C ILE A 224 5.17 -4.77 -12.17
N VAL A 225 5.62 -3.79 -11.38
CA VAL A 225 4.78 -2.72 -10.87
C VAL A 225 5.20 -1.41 -11.54
N GLY A 226 4.26 -0.56 -11.94
CA GLY A 226 4.59 0.73 -12.54
C GLY A 226 3.88 1.90 -11.86
N HIS A 227 4.63 2.93 -11.47
CA HIS A 227 4.10 4.21 -11.01
C HIS A 227 3.60 5.04 -12.19
N GLU A 228 2.34 5.49 -12.14
CA GLU A 228 1.64 6.28 -13.15
C GLU A 228 2.17 6.02 -14.57
N ALA A 229 2.06 4.74 -14.95
CA ALA A 229 2.93 4.11 -15.95
C ALA A 229 2.61 4.50 -17.40
N ALA A 230 2.89 5.73 -17.85
CA ALA A 230 2.49 6.19 -19.19
C ALA A 230 3.03 5.32 -20.34
N ALA A 231 4.35 5.12 -20.40
CA ALA A 231 4.99 4.39 -21.49
C ALA A 231 5.02 2.87 -21.25
N ALA A 232 5.25 2.41 -20.02
CA ALA A 232 5.31 0.98 -19.72
C ALA A 232 3.92 0.34 -19.53
N TYR A 233 2.83 1.14 -19.52
CA TYR A 233 1.48 0.69 -19.15
C TYR A 233 1.14 -0.72 -19.65
N PRO A 234 1.27 -1.04 -20.96
CA PRO A 234 0.84 -2.35 -21.47
C PRO A 234 1.68 -3.54 -20.97
N PHE A 235 2.79 -3.27 -20.30
CA PHE A 235 3.84 -4.22 -19.93
C PHE A 235 4.08 -4.26 -18.41
N VAL A 236 3.13 -3.80 -17.60
CA VAL A 236 3.15 -3.96 -16.13
C VAL A 236 2.04 -4.91 -15.66
N ASP A 237 2.21 -5.49 -14.48
CA ASP A 237 1.22 -6.34 -13.80
C ASP A 237 0.33 -5.56 -12.85
N PHE A 238 0.87 -4.50 -12.26
CA PHE A 238 0.15 -3.58 -11.39
C PHE A 238 0.54 -2.15 -11.76
N ALA A 239 -0.43 -1.25 -11.73
CA ALA A 239 -0.19 0.19 -11.86
C ALA A 239 -0.46 0.86 -10.52
N ILE A 240 0.43 1.74 -10.08
CA ILE A 240 0.25 2.59 -8.90
C ILE A 240 -0.04 4.00 -9.38
N GLY A 241 -0.89 4.74 -8.69
CA GLY A 241 -1.04 6.18 -8.93
C GLY A 241 -1.78 6.88 -7.81
N LEU A 242 -2.28 8.08 -8.11
CA LEU A 242 -2.95 9.01 -7.19
C LEU A 242 -2.00 9.82 -6.30
N GLU A 243 -0.70 9.78 -6.60
CA GLU A 243 0.29 10.69 -5.99
C GLU A 243 -0.11 12.16 -6.21
N ALA A 244 -0.75 12.49 -7.35
CA ALA A 244 -1.24 13.83 -7.63
C ALA A 244 -2.21 14.40 -6.57
N LEU A 245 -2.79 13.55 -5.71
CA LEU A 245 -3.69 13.96 -4.63
C LEU A 245 -2.96 14.32 -3.32
N LEU A 246 -1.63 14.22 -3.28
CA LEU A 246 -0.83 14.33 -2.06
C LEU A 246 -1.07 15.61 -1.25
N ARG A 247 -1.37 16.71 -1.95
CA ARG A 247 -1.60 18.04 -1.35
C ARG A 247 -3.05 18.33 -1.02
N LEU A 248 -3.98 17.48 -1.45
CA LEU A 248 -5.41 17.72 -1.31
C LEU A 248 -5.99 17.06 -0.05
N THR A 249 -5.27 16.10 0.53
CA THR A 249 -5.80 15.26 1.59
C THR A 249 -4.85 15.12 2.78
N GLY A 250 -5.39 14.96 3.99
CA GLY A 250 -4.70 14.90 5.28
C GLY A 250 -5.68 15.02 6.44
N GLU A 251 -5.20 15.29 7.66
CA GLU A 251 -6.03 15.40 8.87
C GLU A 251 -7.13 16.47 8.79
N GLU A 252 -6.91 17.51 7.99
CA GLU A 252 -7.85 18.63 7.81
C GLU A 252 -8.81 18.40 6.64
N SER A 253 -8.56 17.42 5.78
CA SER A 253 -9.34 17.15 4.57
C SER A 253 -9.14 15.70 4.14
N PHE A 254 -10.11 14.81 4.37
CA PHE A 254 -9.98 13.40 4.00
C PHE A 254 -10.21 13.16 2.50
N TYR A 255 -9.84 12.00 1.96
CA TYR A 255 -10.21 11.66 0.57
C TYR A 255 -11.72 11.78 0.33
N THR A 256 -12.54 11.47 1.33
CA THR A 256 -14.00 11.58 1.29
C THR A 256 -14.53 13.01 1.19
N SER A 257 -13.72 14.05 1.41
CA SER A 257 -14.14 15.45 1.17
C SER A 257 -13.95 15.89 -0.29
N VAL A 258 -13.01 15.26 -1.00
CA VAL A 258 -12.69 15.56 -2.40
C VAL A 258 -13.23 14.53 -3.38
N MET A 259 -13.65 13.37 -2.87
CA MET A 259 -14.16 12.23 -3.64
C MET A 259 -15.41 11.66 -3.00
N THR A 260 -16.39 11.41 -3.85
CA THR A 260 -17.65 10.77 -3.47
C THR A 260 -17.60 9.27 -3.76
N SER A 261 -18.56 8.53 -3.19
CA SER A 261 -18.74 7.13 -3.55
C SER A 261 -19.05 6.95 -5.05
N ASP A 262 -19.68 7.92 -5.70
CA ASP A 262 -19.97 7.84 -7.13
C ASP A 262 -18.72 8.00 -8.00
N ASP A 263 -17.72 8.75 -7.54
CA ASP A 263 -16.42 8.82 -8.21
C ASP A 263 -15.74 7.44 -8.27
N CYS A 264 -15.99 6.58 -7.27
CA CYS A 264 -15.52 5.19 -7.23
C CYS A 264 -16.04 4.37 -8.43
N ARG A 265 -17.16 4.75 -9.05
CA ARG A 265 -17.69 4.09 -10.26
C ARG A 265 -16.95 4.55 -11.52
N GLY A 266 -16.32 5.72 -11.47
CA GLY A 266 -15.76 6.45 -12.60
C GLY A 266 -14.43 5.88 -13.10
N SER A 267 -14.00 6.38 -14.26
CA SER A 267 -12.75 5.97 -14.92
C SER A 267 -11.49 6.28 -14.12
N PHE A 268 -11.56 7.22 -13.17
CA PHE A 268 -10.43 7.64 -12.35
C PHE A 268 -9.99 6.52 -11.39
N PHE A 269 -10.93 5.92 -10.65
CA PHE A 269 -10.68 4.74 -9.81
C PHE A 269 -10.90 3.41 -10.54
N ARG A 270 -11.38 3.50 -11.78
CA ARG A 270 -11.63 2.37 -12.69
C ARG A 270 -12.72 1.41 -12.23
N GLY A 271 -13.49 1.79 -11.20
CA GLY A 271 -14.56 0.99 -10.61
C GLY A 271 -14.18 -0.48 -10.52
N HIS A 272 -14.92 -1.33 -11.21
CA HIS A 272 -14.55 -2.74 -11.32
C HIS A 272 -13.27 -2.89 -12.16
N GLN A 273 -12.16 -3.21 -11.48
CA GLN A 273 -10.84 -3.35 -12.11
C GLN A 273 -10.90 -4.32 -13.30
N ARG A 274 -10.44 -3.84 -14.46
CA ARG A 274 -10.32 -4.61 -15.70
C ARG A 274 -8.97 -4.33 -16.34
N GLY A 275 -8.34 -5.38 -16.86
CA GLY A 275 -7.01 -5.27 -17.45
C GLY A 275 -5.94 -5.20 -16.37
N ILE A 276 -5.18 -4.11 -16.32
CA ILE A 276 -4.11 -3.95 -15.33
C ILE A 276 -4.71 -3.39 -14.03
N PRO A 277 -4.66 -4.15 -12.92
CA PRO A 277 -5.09 -3.67 -11.62
C PRO A 277 -4.38 -2.36 -11.26
N PHE A 278 -5.17 -1.39 -10.83
CA PHE A 278 -4.68 -0.17 -10.25
C PHE A 278 -4.56 -0.32 -8.74
N LEU A 279 -3.48 0.19 -8.16
CA LEU A 279 -3.22 0.21 -6.73
C LEU A 279 -3.14 1.66 -6.29
N TRP A 280 -3.76 1.94 -5.15
CA TRP A 280 -3.78 3.27 -4.57
C TRP A 280 -2.46 3.56 -3.87
N LEU A 281 -1.78 4.65 -4.23
CA LEU A 281 -0.71 5.21 -3.42
C LEU A 281 -1.31 6.24 -2.46
N PRO A 282 -1.48 5.90 -1.18
CA PRO A 282 -1.86 6.88 -0.17
C PRO A 282 -0.78 7.95 -0.08
N GLU A 283 -1.14 9.18 -0.41
CA GLU A 283 -0.36 10.35 -0.06
C GLU A 283 -1.36 11.35 0.52
N TYR A 284 -1.39 11.46 1.84
CA TYR A 284 -2.26 12.41 2.54
C TYR A 284 -1.48 13.19 3.58
N ARG A 285 -0.40 13.83 3.10
CA ARG A 285 0.48 14.68 3.91
C ARG A 285 -0.14 16.05 4.18
N GLY A 286 -1.27 16.40 3.55
CA GLY A 286 -1.85 17.74 3.64
C GLY A 286 -0.86 18.83 3.21
N GLN A 287 -1.00 20.03 3.77
CA GLN A 287 -0.02 21.11 3.54
C GLN A 287 1.30 20.90 4.29
N LEU A 288 1.31 20.03 5.32
CA LEU A 288 2.47 19.75 6.15
C LEU A 288 3.12 18.47 5.63
N MET A 289 4.13 18.61 4.77
CA MET A 289 5.00 17.53 4.22
C MET A 289 5.53 16.49 5.25
N SER A 290 5.28 16.69 6.55
CA SER A 290 5.55 15.81 7.67
C SER A 290 4.26 15.58 8.50
N GLY A 291 3.36 14.72 8.01
CA GLY A 291 2.15 14.32 8.74
C GLY A 291 2.33 12.95 9.40
N LEU A 292 1.92 12.82 10.65
CA LEU A 292 1.83 11.53 11.37
C LEU A 292 0.88 10.57 10.63
N GLU A 293 1.11 9.27 10.80
CA GLU A 293 0.23 8.22 10.29
C GLU A 293 -1.19 8.27 10.92
N SER A 294 -2.08 9.05 10.31
CA SER A 294 -3.44 9.33 10.78
C SER A 294 -4.36 8.10 10.76
N ILE A 295 -4.93 7.72 11.91
CA ILE A 295 -5.97 6.68 11.98
C ILE A 295 -7.20 7.10 11.17
N ARG A 296 -7.69 8.33 11.38
CA ARG A 296 -8.92 8.83 10.75
C ARG A 296 -8.77 8.91 9.23
N SER A 297 -7.68 9.49 8.73
CA SER A 297 -7.42 9.59 7.29
C SER A 297 -7.25 8.21 6.65
N THR A 298 -6.57 7.29 7.34
CA THR A 298 -6.41 5.90 6.84
C THR A 298 -7.76 5.19 6.74
N ARG A 299 -8.63 5.33 7.75
CA ARG A 299 -9.97 4.72 7.74
C ARG A 299 -10.89 5.36 6.69
N ALA A 300 -10.84 6.68 6.53
CA ALA A 300 -11.57 7.39 5.48
C ALA A 300 -11.08 6.99 4.06
N MET A 301 -9.78 6.72 3.88
CA MET A 301 -9.29 6.15 2.62
C MET A 301 -9.87 4.74 2.38
N LEU A 302 -9.82 3.87 3.40
CA LEU A 302 -10.34 2.50 3.30
C LEU A 302 -11.86 2.48 3.02
N SER A 303 -12.61 3.47 3.52
CA SER A 303 -14.05 3.65 3.22
C SER A 303 -14.34 3.82 1.72
N LEU A 304 -13.37 4.29 0.93
CA LEU A 304 -13.47 4.38 -0.53
C LEU A 304 -12.86 3.15 -1.24
N LEU A 305 -11.72 2.64 -0.76
CA LEU A 305 -10.95 1.58 -1.43
C LEU A 305 -11.71 0.28 -1.64
N TRP A 306 -12.49 -0.13 -0.65
CA TRP A 306 -13.31 -1.34 -0.75
C TRP A 306 -14.49 -1.18 -1.70
N LEU A 307 -15.03 0.03 -1.85
CA LEU A 307 -16.06 0.32 -2.86
C LEU A 307 -15.50 0.25 -4.27
N CYS A 308 -14.23 0.64 -4.44
CA CYS A 308 -13.49 0.57 -5.70
C CYS A 308 -12.95 -0.82 -6.03
N ASP A 309 -13.09 -1.81 -5.13
CA ASP A 309 -12.44 -3.12 -5.25
C ASP A 309 -10.97 -2.94 -5.70
N THR A 310 -10.18 -2.26 -4.87
CA THR A 310 -8.83 -1.80 -5.20
C THR A 310 -7.86 -2.17 -4.06
N GLN A 311 -6.63 -2.55 -4.42
CA GLN A 311 -5.55 -2.78 -3.45
C GLN A 311 -4.68 -1.52 -3.33
N TYR A 312 -3.70 -1.50 -2.44
CA TYR A 312 -2.97 -0.28 -2.10
C TYR A 312 -1.50 -0.52 -1.78
N TRP A 313 -0.72 0.56 -1.78
CA TRP A 313 0.57 0.63 -1.12
C TRP A 313 0.36 1.01 0.34
N VAL A 314 0.97 0.31 1.29
CA VAL A 314 0.90 0.65 2.73
C VAL A 314 1.66 1.93 3.13
N ALA A 315 2.23 2.69 2.19
CA ALA A 315 3.03 3.88 2.53
C ALA A 315 2.18 4.98 3.17
N TRP A 316 2.81 5.91 3.90
CA TRP A 316 2.20 7.16 4.37
C TRP A 316 0.84 7.02 5.10
N SER A 317 0.60 5.85 5.71
CA SER A 317 -0.68 5.45 6.29
C SER A 317 -0.49 4.82 7.66
N ASN A 318 -1.55 4.76 8.47
CA ASN A 318 -1.50 4.07 9.76
C ASN A 318 -1.34 2.56 9.59
N GLN A 319 -0.15 2.06 9.94
CA GLN A 319 0.23 0.68 9.67
C GLN A 319 -0.65 -0.34 10.42
N ASP A 320 -1.11 -0.02 11.63
CA ASP A 320 -1.93 -0.93 12.43
C ASP A 320 -3.35 -1.08 11.86
N ILE A 321 -3.91 0.01 11.33
CA ILE A 321 -5.20 -0.02 10.63
C ILE A 321 -5.07 -0.83 9.34
N LEU A 322 -4.03 -0.59 8.54
CA LEU A 322 -3.80 -1.35 7.31
C LEU A 322 -3.51 -2.83 7.59
N HIS A 323 -2.78 -3.15 8.66
CA HIS A 323 -2.55 -4.53 9.06
C HIS A 323 -3.85 -5.25 9.44
N ARG A 324 -4.75 -4.58 10.17
CA ARG A 324 -6.09 -5.14 10.47
C ARG A 324 -6.91 -5.36 9.19
N ASP A 325 -6.90 -4.41 8.27
CA ASP A 325 -7.57 -4.55 6.97
C ASP A 325 -7.01 -5.74 6.17
N LEU A 326 -5.69 -5.82 6.01
CA LEU A 326 -5.03 -6.91 5.29
C LEU A 326 -5.25 -8.27 5.95
N ASN A 327 -5.29 -8.35 7.29
CA ASN A 327 -5.66 -9.57 8.01
C ASN A 327 -7.06 -10.04 7.61
N ILE A 328 -8.05 -9.15 7.61
CA ILE A 328 -9.42 -9.49 7.22
C ILE A 328 -9.44 -9.99 5.78
N ARG A 329 -8.78 -9.28 4.86
CA ARG A 329 -8.68 -9.67 3.44
C ARG A 329 -8.04 -11.03 3.23
N GLY A 330 -6.94 -11.30 3.93
CA GLY A 330 -6.16 -12.53 3.74
C GLY A 330 -6.80 -13.75 4.39
N HIS A 331 -7.36 -13.62 5.59
CA HIS A 331 -8.11 -14.70 6.24
C HIS A 331 -9.41 -15.02 5.52
N PHE A 332 -10.12 -14.00 5.05
CA PHE A 332 -11.26 -14.18 4.16
C PHE A 332 -10.83 -14.72 2.78
N LYS A 333 -9.53 -14.69 2.43
CA LYS A 333 -8.98 -15.00 1.09
C LYS A 333 -9.74 -14.27 -0.02
N ILE A 334 -9.71 -12.95 0.03
CA ILE A 334 -10.51 -12.06 -0.84
C ILE A 334 -10.31 -12.31 -2.35
N TRP A 335 -9.17 -12.86 -2.75
CA TRP A 335 -8.88 -13.23 -4.15
C TRP A 335 -9.75 -14.38 -4.69
N GLU A 336 -10.39 -15.16 -3.83
CA GLU A 336 -11.35 -16.21 -4.22
C GLU A 336 -12.80 -15.71 -4.26
N ALA A 337 -13.05 -14.50 -3.79
CA ALA A 337 -14.40 -13.97 -3.68
C ALA A 337 -14.84 -13.26 -4.97
N GLN A 338 -16.13 -13.37 -5.27
CA GLN A 338 -16.75 -12.53 -6.28
C GLN A 338 -17.10 -11.18 -5.67
N CYS A 339 -16.51 -10.10 -6.18
CA CYS A 339 -16.91 -8.75 -5.82
C CYS A 339 -18.23 -8.37 -6.52
N LEU A 340 -19.23 -8.02 -5.74
CA LEU A 340 -20.49 -7.41 -6.14
C LEU A 340 -20.42 -5.92 -5.72
N PRO A 341 -20.14 -5.01 -6.66
CA PRO A 341 -19.93 -3.60 -6.33
C PRO A 341 -21.26 -2.94 -5.93
N PHE A 342 -21.16 -1.86 -5.14
CA PHE A 342 -22.33 -1.23 -4.52
C PHE A 342 -23.37 -0.70 -5.51
N TRP A 343 -22.99 -0.44 -6.77
CA TRP A 343 -23.88 0.06 -7.82
C TRP A 343 -24.50 -1.05 -8.71
N ARG A 344 -24.24 -2.33 -8.42
CA ARG A 344 -24.81 -3.48 -9.17
C ARG A 344 -25.37 -4.57 -8.30
N GLN A 345 -25.13 -4.51 -7.00
CA GLN A 345 -25.60 -5.51 -6.05
C GLN A 345 -26.96 -5.10 -5.49
N GLU A 346 -27.86 -6.06 -5.33
CA GLU A 346 -29.20 -5.88 -4.74
C GLU A 346 -29.40 -6.75 -3.48
N VAL A 347 -28.31 -7.36 -2.99
CA VAL A 347 -28.34 -8.32 -1.87
C VAL A 347 -28.20 -7.63 -0.52
N ALA A 348 -27.79 -6.36 -0.49
CA ALA A 348 -27.73 -5.56 0.73
C ALA A 348 -28.09 -4.10 0.46
N SER A 349 -28.82 -3.48 1.38
CA SER A 349 -29.17 -2.06 1.35
C SER A 349 -29.03 -1.43 2.73
N SER A 350 -28.92 -0.09 2.79
CA SER A 350 -29.01 0.67 4.03
C SER A 350 -30.31 1.47 4.06
N ASP A 351 -30.79 1.79 5.26
CA ASP A 351 -31.83 2.79 5.51
C ASP A 351 -31.38 4.23 5.18
N GLN A 352 -30.09 4.46 4.99
CA GLN A 352 -29.51 5.74 4.60
C GLN A 352 -28.96 5.68 3.18
N GLU A 353 -29.34 6.64 2.34
CA GLU A 353 -28.96 6.65 0.92
C GLU A 353 -27.45 6.80 0.72
N ASP A 354 -26.78 7.60 1.54
CA ASP A 354 -25.34 7.88 1.41
C ASP A 354 -24.45 6.71 1.83
N VAL A 355 -25.00 5.73 2.55
CA VAL A 355 -24.27 4.52 2.97
C VAL A 355 -24.20 3.54 1.81
N LYS A 356 -22.98 3.20 1.39
CA LYS A 356 -22.74 2.31 0.24
C LYS A 356 -22.20 0.98 0.70
N ILE A 357 -22.68 -0.10 0.10
CA ILE A 357 -22.34 -1.47 0.50
C ILE A 357 -21.76 -2.24 -0.69
N ALA A 358 -20.50 -2.65 -0.59
CA ALA A 358 -19.89 -3.60 -1.52
C ALA A 358 -19.87 -5.00 -0.88
N VAL A 359 -20.15 -6.04 -1.66
CA VAL A 359 -20.24 -7.42 -1.15
C VAL A 359 -19.20 -8.30 -1.81
N TYR A 360 -18.48 -9.09 -1.02
CA TYR A 360 -17.50 -10.06 -1.46
C TYR A 360 -18.05 -11.44 -1.12
N ARG A 361 -18.53 -12.13 -2.15
CA ARG A 361 -19.31 -13.35 -2.02
C ARG A 361 -18.44 -14.59 -2.22
N LYS A 362 -18.58 -15.56 -1.32
CA LYS A 362 -18.17 -16.96 -1.47
C LYS A 362 -19.40 -17.87 -1.25
N PRO A 363 -19.32 -19.16 -1.63
CA PRO A 363 -20.48 -20.06 -1.56
C PRO A 363 -21.23 -20.10 -0.22
N GLN A 364 -20.49 -20.11 0.89
CA GLN A 364 -21.04 -20.31 2.25
C GLN A 364 -20.83 -19.11 3.18
N VAL A 365 -20.15 -18.07 2.71
CA VAL A 365 -19.78 -16.91 3.53
C VAL A 365 -19.63 -15.68 2.63
N SER A 366 -20.08 -14.54 3.12
CA SER A 366 -19.97 -13.26 2.44
C SER A 366 -19.43 -12.20 3.40
N LEU A 367 -18.64 -11.29 2.84
CA LEU A 367 -18.13 -10.11 3.53
C LEU A 367 -18.80 -8.88 2.93
N LEU A 368 -19.47 -8.10 3.76
CA LEU A 368 -20.13 -6.86 3.40
C LEU A 368 -19.28 -5.71 3.92
N PHE A 369 -18.79 -4.88 3.00
CA PHE A 369 -18.13 -3.64 3.33
C PHE A 369 -19.16 -2.51 3.33
N VAL A 370 -19.44 -1.97 4.51
CA VAL A 370 -20.41 -0.90 4.72
C VAL A 370 -19.64 0.40 4.89
N SER A 371 -19.66 1.22 3.84
CA SER A 371 -19.03 2.53 3.81
C SER A 371 -20.04 3.60 4.17
N ASN A 372 -19.67 4.52 5.04
CA ASN A 372 -20.46 5.71 5.38
C ASN A 372 -19.66 6.97 5.04
N PRO A 373 -19.35 7.20 3.75
CA PRO A 373 -18.43 8.27 3.35
C PRO A 373 -19.16 9.63 3.40
N GLY A 374 -18.51 10.64 3.96
CA GLY A 374 -18.95 12.04 3.85
C GLY A 374 -19.11 12.77 5.19
N GLU A 375 -19.06 14.10 5.14
CA GLU A 375 -19.03 14.97 6.33
C GLU A 375 -20.28 14.86 7.23
N ASN A 376 -21.39 14.36 6.68
CA ASN A 376 -22.64 14.14 7.40
C ASN A 376 -22.89 12.66 7.73
N ALA A 377 -21.82 11.88 7.95
CA ALA A 377 -21.88 10.45 8.24
C ALA A 377 -22.86 10.12 9.39
N TYR A 378 -23.72 9.14 9.14
CA TYR A 378 -24.73 8.70 10.11
C TYR A 378 -24.11 7.87 11.24
N PRO A 379 -24.33 8.23 12.52
CA PRO A 379 -23.70 7.53 13.64
C PRO A 379 -24.18 6.08 13.78
N ASN A 380 -25.44 5.81 13.40
CA ASN A 380 -26.04 4.48 13.41
C ASN A 380 -26.81 4.26 12.11
N VAL A 381 -26.63 3.10 11.52
CA VAL A 381 -27.28 2.70 10.26
C VAL A 381 -27.82 1.30 10.39
N THR A 382 -28.92 1.01 9.71
CA THR A 382 -29.50 -0.33 9.61
C THR A 382 -29.21 -0.88 8.23
N ILE A 383 -28.56 -2.05 8.21
CA ILE A 383 -28.20 -2.76 6.98
C ILE A 383 -29.16 -3.91 6.82
N SER A 384 -29.92 -3.90 5.72
CA SER A 384 -30.83 -4.99 5.36
C SER A 384 -30.14 -5.91 4.38
N ILE A 385 -29.96 -7.18 4.76
CA ILE A 385 -29.23 -8.19 3.99
C ILE A 385 -30.22 -9.24 3.49
N ASN A 386 -30.41 -9.35 2.18
CA ASN A 386 -31.20 -10.42 1.57
C ASN A 386 -30.41 -11.74 1.63
N THR A 387 -30.84 -12.63 2.51
CA THR A 387 -30.18 -13.93 2.73
C THR A 387 -30.72 -15.03 1.81
N SER A 388 -31.91 -14.82 1.23
CA SER A 388 -32.62 -15.83 0.43
C SER A 388 -32.28 -15.87 -1.05
N ASP A 389 -31.72 -14.80 -1.59
CA ASP A 389 -31.57 -14.64 -3.05
C ASP A 389 -30.21 -14.03 -3.38
N GLY A 390 -29.35 -14.84 -4.01
CA GLY A 390 -28.08 -14.40 -4.58
C GLY A 390 -26.93 -14.19 -3.60
N LEU A 391 -27.11 -14.25 -2.28
CA LEU A 391 -25.99 -14.09 -1.33
C LEU A 391 -25.21 -15.38 -1.10
N PHE A 392 -25.87 -16.53 -1.10
CA PHE A 392 -25.27 -17.85 -0.86
C PHE A 392 -25.61 -18.84 -1.97
N GLU A 393 -24.84 -19.93 -2.08
CA GLU A 393 -25.20 -21.03 -2.96
C GLU A 393 -26.44 -21.79 -2.46
N PRO A 394 -27.20 -22.46 -3.35
CA PRO A 394 -28.35 -23.26 -2.95
C PRO A 394 -27.98 -24.34 -1.91
N GLY A 395 -28.85 -24.54 -0.91
CA GLY A 395 -28.69 -25.59 0.10
C GLY A 395 -28.04 -25.14 1.41
N ILE A 396 -27.67 -23.86 1.54
CA ILE A 396 -27.24 -23.28 2.82
C ILE A 396 -28.44 -23.09 3.75
N ASP A 397 -28.28 -23.49 5.02
CA ASP A 397 -29.27 -23.26 6.06
C ASP A 397 -29.28 -21.78 6.45
N LEU A 398 -30.27 -21.06 5.92
CA LEU A 398 -30.43 -19.62 6.15
C LEU A 398 -30.96 -19.29 7.56
N GLN A 399 -31.44 -20.28 8.32
CA GLN A 399 -31.96 -20.06 9.68
C GLN A 399 -30.84 -19.96 10.72
N ASN A 400 -29.65 -20.48 10.41
CA ASN A 400 -28.52 -20.57 11.32
C ASN A 400 -27.28 -19.86 10.76
N LEU A 401 -27.43 -18.60 10.36
CA LEU A 401 -26.31 -17.77 9.93
C LEU A 401 -25.61 -17.14 11.13
N ASP A 402 -24.27 -17.17 11.15
CA ASP A 402 -23.45 -16.40 12.09
C ASP A 402 -23.14 -15.04 11.44
N ILE A 403 -23.32 -13.97 12.21
CA ILE A 403 -23.13 -12.58 11.76
C ILE A 403 -22.19 -11.89 12.73
N ARG A 404 -21.07 -11.39 12.21
CA ARG A 404 -20.05 -10.77 13.05
C ARG A 404 -19.49 -9.52 12.41
N ASP A 405 -19.00 -8.63 13.26
CA ASP A 405 -18.09 -7.57 12.86
C ASP A 405 -16.72 -8.21 12.60
N ALA A 406 -16.18 -8.06 11.40
CA ALA A 406 -14.95 -8.74 10.99
C ALA A 406 -13.68 -8.09 11.58
N GLU A 407 -13.74 -6.83 12.02
CA GLU A 407 -12.62 -6.16 12.69
C GLU A 407 -12.47 -6.65 14.14
N THR A 408 -13.59 -6.92 14.83
CA THR A 408 -13.62 -7.26 16.26
C THR A 408 -13.96 -8.71 16.56
N GLY A 409 -14.56 -9.43 15.63
CA GLY A 409 -15.09 -10.79 15.81
C GLY A 409 -16.36 -10.87 16.65
N HIS A 410 -16.90 -9.74 17.10
CA HIS A 410 -18.11 -9.68 17.90
C HIS A 410 -19.33 -10.11 17.10
N ALA A 411 -20.19 -10.91 17.72
CA ALA A 411 -21.50 -11.23 17.16
C ALA A 411 -22.34 -9.95 17.03
N LEU A 412 -22.97 -9.78 15.88
CA LEU A 412 -23.90 -8.70 15.61
C LEU A 412 -25.33 -9.25 15.72
N ALA A 413 -26.21 -8.50 16.38
CA ALA A 413 -27.62 -8.85 16.46
C ALA A 413 -28.29 -8.60 15.10
N GLY A 414 -28.84 -9.65 14.51
CA GLY A 414 -29.65 -9.58 13.30
C GLY A 414 -31.11 -9.86 13.59
N GLN A 415 -32.01 -9.04 13.04
CA GLN A 415 -33.46 -9.28 13.09
C GLN A 415 -33.93 -9.85 11.75
N GLY A 416 -34.43 -11.08 11.76
CA GLY A 416 -35.03 -11.70 10.58
C GLY A 416 -36.37 -11.06 10.23
N ARG A 417 -36.61 -10.82 8.94
CA ARG A 417 -37.92 -10.44 8.42
C ARG A 417 -38.18 -11.06 7.05
N GLU A 418 -39.45 -11.28 6.73
CA GLU A 418 -39.88 -11.70 5.40
C GLU A 418 -40.55 -10.52 4.68
N SER A 419 -40.25 -10.35 3.40
CA SER A 419 -40.87 -9.31 2.56
C SER A 419 -40.82 -9.73 1.10
N GLU A 420 -41.96 -9.66 0.41
CA GLU A 420 -42.08 -9.99 -1.02
C GLU A 420 -41.52 -11.38 -1.41
N GLY A 421 -41.67 -12.36 -0.52
CA GLY A 421 -41.16 -13.72 -0.75
C GLY A 421 -39.65 -13.88 -0.59
N LYS A 422 -38.96 -12.86 -0.06
CA LYS A 422 -37.54 -12.86 0.29
C LYS A 422 -37.36 -12.80 1.81
N THR A 423 -36.29 -13.39 2.29
CA THR A 423 -35.85 -13.32 3.69
C THR A 423 -34.72 -12.30 3.82
N PHE A 424 -34.87 -11.41 4.79
CA PHE A 424 -33.88 -10.38 5.11
C PHE A 424 -33.40 -10.55 6.54
N CYS A 425 -32.15 -10.17 6.77
CA CYS A 425 -31.58 -9.95 8.09
C CYS A 425 -31.19 -8.48 8.23
N ASP A 426 -31.84 -7.80 9.16
CA ASP A 426 -31.56 -6.39 9.45
C ASP A 426 -30.55 -6.30 10.61
N VAL A 427 -29.42 -5.62 10.37
CA VAL A 427 -28.32 -5.48 11.33
C VAL A 427 -28.07 -4.00 11.57
N SER A 428 -28.16 -3.55 12.82
CA SER A 428 -27.81 -2.19 13.20
C SER A 428 -26.32 -2.09 13.54
N VAL A 429 -25.62 -1.15 12.92
CA VAL A 429 -24.19 -0.90 13.16
C VAL A 429 -23.91 0.57 13.37
N ALA A 430 -22.95 0.86 14.25
CA ALA A 430 -22.49 2.23 14.51
C ALA A 430 -21.27 2.54 13.64
N ILE A 431 -21.36 3.59 12.79
CA ILE A 431 -20.32 3.98 11.82
C ILE A 431 -20.07 5.50 11.89
N PRO A 432 -19.44 6.01 12.96
CA PRO A 432 -19.21 7.46 13.12
C PRO A 432 -18.15 7.99 12.15
N ASP A 433 -18.14 9.31 11.91
CA ASP A 433 -16.97 10.06 11.40
C ASP A 433 -16.35 9.60 10.06
N GLN A 434 -17.17 9.42 9.02
CA GLN A 434 -16.72 9.06 7.66
C GLN A 434 -15.99 7.70 7.57
N ASP A 435 -16.38 6.79 8.45
CA ASP A 435 -15.76 5.49 8.66
C ASP A 435 -16.46 4.37 7.85
N TYR A 436 -16.04 3.14 8.09
CA TYR A 436 -16.64 1.92 7.56
C TYR A 436 -16.84 0.87 8.65
N ARG A 437 -17.67 -0.13 8.34
CA ARG A 437 -17.72 -1.42 9.06
C ARG A 437 -17.62 -2.57 8.08
N ILE A 438 -17.03 -3.66 8.55
CA ILE A 438 -16.93 -4.90 7.79
C ILE A 438 -17.76 -5.94 8.49
N ILE A 439 -18.83 -6.40 7.86
CA ILE A 439 -19.71 -7.45 8.39
C ILE A 439 -19.36 -8.73 7.66
N ILE A 440 -19.17 -9.83 8.39
CA ILE A 440 -19.11 -11.17 7.81
C ILE A 440 -20.37 -11.95 8.18
N ILE A 441 -20.95 -12.63 7.21
CA ILE A 441 -22.17 -13.43 7.36
C ILE A 441 -22.05 -14.74 6.60
N GLY A 442 -22.44 -15.86 7.20
CA GLY A 442 -22.38 -17.17 6.57
C GLY A 442 -22.73 -18.30 7.52
N THR A 443 -22.43 -19.54 7.11
CA THR A 443 -22.52 -20.69 8.03
C THR A 443 -21.53 -20.51 9.19
N PRO A 444 -21.82 -20.98 10.41
CA PRO A 444 -20.93 -20.81 11.56
C PRO A 444 -19.52 -21.34 11.30
N GLU A 445 -19.40 -22.47 10.60
CA GLU A 445 -18.13 -23.08 10.23
C GLU A 445 -17.34 -22.20 9.25
N ALA A 446 -18.01 -21.67 8.21
CA ALA A 446 -17.35 -20.84 7.20
C ALA A 446 -16.96 -19.47 7.76
N VAL A 447 -17.79 -18.87 8.63
CA VAL A 447 -17.46 -17.63 9.34
C VAL A 447 -16.26 -17.83 10.26
N LYS A 448 -16.21 -18.96 10.98
CA LYS A 448 -15.07 -19.31 11.84
C LYS A 448 -13.77 -19.52 11.05
N GLU A 449 -13.83 -20.14 9.87
CA GLU A 449 -12.64 -20.30 9.02
C GLU A 449 -12.16 -18.96 8.44
N ALA A 450 -13.11 -18.10 8.04
CA ALA A 450 -12.82 -16.83 7.41
C ALA A 450 -12.40 -15.72 8.39
N LEU A 451 -12.73 -15.85 9.66
CA LEU A 451 -12.29 -14.92 10.71
C LEU A 451 -11.03 -15.38 11.42
N HIS A 452 -10.09 -14.47 11.58
CA HIS A 452 -9.00 -14.65 12.53
C HIS A 452 -9.43 -14.23 13.93
N THR A 453 -10.22 -15.05 14.61
CA THR A 453 -10.32 -14.91 16.06
C THR A 453 -9.12 -15.63 16.67
N LYS A 454 -8.04 -14.90 16.94
CA LYS A 454 -7.02 -15.42 17.85
C LYS A 454 -7.72 -15.58 19.20
N SER A 455 -8.03 -16.81 19.59
CA SER A 455 -8.62 -17.09 20.89
C SER A 455 -7.57 -16.74 21.95
N ILE A 456 -7.65 -15.55 22.53
CA ILE A 456 -6.75 -15.15 23.59
C ILE A 456 -7.14 -15.99 24.82
N SER A 457 -6.25 -16.90 25.18
CA SER A 457 -6.43 -17.82 26.30
C SER A 457 -5.98 -17.15 27.59
N ALA A 458 -6.53 -17.55 28.74
CA ALA A 458 -5.99 -17.14 30.03
C ALA A 458 -4.51 -17.58 30.12
N GLY A 459 -3.61 -16.64 30.43
CA GLY A 459 -2.17 -16.87 30.44
C GLY A 459 -1.40 -16.37 29.21
N ASP A 460 -2.10 -15.99 28.13
CA ASP A 460 -1.44 -15.33 26.99
C ASP A 460 -0.88 -13.97 27.42
N GLY A 461 0.40 -13.73 27.11
CA GLY A 461 1.04 -12.44 27.29
C GLY A 461 0.68 -11.54 26.12
N ILE A 462 0.04 -10.39 26.39
CA ILE A 462 -0.12 -9.34 25.39
C ILE A 462 1.01 -8.35 25.59
N LEU A 463 1.82 -8.17 24.54
CA LEU A 463 2.71 -7.02 24.45
C LEU A 463 1.84 -5.83 24.05
N VAL A 464 1.56 -4.93 25.00
CA VAL A 464 0.93 -3.65 24.69
C VAL A 464 2.07 -2.68 24.45
N ASP A 465 2.30 -2.36 23.18
CA ASP A 465 3.26 -1.34 22.81
C ASP A 465 2.58 0.03 22.93
N PHE A 466 3.04 0.86 23.86
CA PHE A 466 2.58 2.23 23.96
C PHE A 466 3.48 3.06 23.04
N SER A 467 3.06 3.23 21.78
CA SER A 467 3.70 4.17 20.86
C SER A 467 3.29 5.62 21.17
N ASP A 468 3.60 6.09 22.38
CA ASP A 468 3.53 7.53 22.67
C ASP A 468 4.81 8.17 22.12
N HIS A 469 4.75 8.65 20.87
CA HIS A 469 5.75 9.57 20.34
C HIS A 469 5.51 10.96 20.95
N PHE A 470 5.99 11.16 22.18
CA PHE A 470 6.12 12.50 22.72
C PHE A 470 7.12 13.27 21.86
N ALA A 471 6.66 14.30 21.15
CA ALA A 471 7.54 15.37 20.73
C ALA A 471 8.18 15.95 22.00
N GLY A 472 9.49 15.75 22.16
CA GLY A 472 10.21 16.23 23.33
C GLY A 472 9.97 17.72 23.51
N THR A 473 9.40 18.12 24.64
CA THR A 473 9.37 19.53 25.02
C THR A 473 10.78 19.97 25.39
N LEU A 474 11.28 20.99 24.69
CA LEU A 474 12.48 21.72 25.10
C LEU A 474 12.21 22.37 26.46
N ASP A 475 13.09 22.15 27.42
CA ASP A 475 13.13 23.05 28.58
C ASP A 475 13.69 24.42 28.14
N GLY A 476 13.49 25.44 28.97
CA GLY A 476 14.03 26.79 28.73
C GLY A 476 15.57 26.88 28.67
N ALA A 477 16.27 25.74 28.75
CA ALA A 477 17.72 25.62 28.60
C ALA A 477 18.14 24.81 27.36
N GLY A 478 17.19 24.39 26.50
CA GLY A 478 17.47 23.73 25.22
C GLY A 478 17.95 22.28 25.34
N ARG A 479 17.68 21.57 26.44
CA ARG A 479 18.11 20.17 26.62
C ARG A 479 17.00 19.19 26.27
N HIS A 480 17.35 18.18 25.46
CA HIS A 480 16.49 17.03 25.19
C HIS A 480 16.51 16.02 26.33
N TRP A 481 15.34 15.61 26.81
CA TRP A 481 15.16 14.44 27.66
C TRP A 481 14.35 13.39 26.91
N ASN A 482 14.97 12.26 26.57
CA ASN A 482 14.24 11.04 26.20
C ASN A 482 13.83 10.32 27.49
N LYS A 483 12.54 10.29 27.82
CA LYS A 483 12.03 9.34 28.82
C LYS A 483 11.88 7.99 28.12
N GLY A 484 12.58 6.98 28.65
CA GLY A 484 12.65 5.65 28.06
C GLY A 484 11.29 4.94 27.97
N LEU A 485 11.19 4.07 26.95
CA LEU A 485 10.11 3.12 26.70
C LEU A 485 9.84 2.25 27.94
N ASN A 486 8.66 2.38 28.53
CA ASN A 486 8.17 1.41 29.52
C ASN A 486 7.50 0.25 28.77
N HIS A 487 8.24 -0.84 28.58
CA HIS A 487 7.65 -2.11 28.14
C HIS A 487 7.06 -2.83 29.37
N GLY A 488 5.74 -2.99 29.39
CA GLY A 488 5.05 -3.80 30.40
C GLY A 488 4.55 -5.11 29.80
N ILE A 489 4.90 -6.25 30.38
CA ILE A 489 4.26 -7.54 30.07
C ILE A 489 3.02 -7.67 30.95
N TYR A 490 1.84 -7.68 30.34
CA TYR A 490 0.58 -7.91 31.05
C TYR A 490 0.12 -9.34 30.83
N ARG A 491 -0.30 -10.01 31.91
CA ARG A 491 -0.89 -11.35 31.87
C ARG A 491 -2.39 -11.27 32.10
N ILE A 492 -3.16 -11.97 31.27
CA ILE A 492 -4.60 -12.05 31.41
C ILE A 492 -4.95 -13.09 32.49
N ALA A 493 -5.67 -12.65 33.52
CA ALA A 493 -6.09 -13.50 34.63
C ALA A 493 -7.37 -14.33 34.34
N THR A 494 -8.19 -13.93 33.37
CA THR A 494 -9.46 -14.59 33.01
C THR A 494 -9.77 -14.45 31.51
N PRO A 495 -10.36 -15.47 30.85
CA PRO A 495 -10.81 -15.36 29.47
C PRO A 495 -11.86 -14.24 29.30
N GLY A 496 -11.68 -13.32 28.36
CA GLY A 496 -12.61 -12.21 28.10
C GLY A 496 -11.95 -10.99 27.44
N ILE A 497 -12.76 -9.99 27.08
CA ILE A 497 -12.33 -8.73 26.42
C ILE A 497 -12.00 -7.67 27.48
N ILE A 498 -10.90 -6.95 27.27
CA ILE A 498 -10.27 -6.04 28.22
C ILE A 498 -11.18 -4.82 28.50
N GLN A 499 -11.69 -4.68 29.72
CA GLN A 499 -12.29 -3.42 30.19
C GLN A 499 -11.52 -2.75 31.34
N ASN A 500 -10.58 -3.43 32.01
CA ASN A 500 -9.77 -2.83 33.08
C ASN A 500 -8.44 -3.58 33.24
N LEU A 501 -7.30 -2.89 33.03
CA LEU A 501 -5.97 -3.44 33.32
C LEU A 501 -5.61 -3.18 34.79
N LYS A 502 -5.27 -4.22 35.54
CA LYS A 502 -4.57 -4.11 36.83
C LYS A 502 -3.11 -4.54 36.62
N ASN A 503 -2.15 -3.74 37.12
CA ASN A 503 -0.76 -4.19 37.17
C ASN A 503 -0.59 -5.27 38.26
N THR A 504 0.47 -6.09 38.13
CA THR A 504 0.82 -7.18 39.04
C THR A 504 1.48 -6.73 40.35
N ALA A 505 1.65 -5.42 40.58
CA ALA A 505 2.39 -4.85 41.71
C ALA A 505 1.49 -4.22 42.80
N GLY A 506 0.16 -4.35 42.71
CA GLY A 506 -0.76 -3.86 43.77
C GLY A 506 -0.71 -2.34 44.00
N THR A 507 -0.14 -1.58 43.06
CA THR A 507 -0.02 -0.12 43.16
C THR A 507 -1.01 0.53 42.20
N PHE A 508 -1.88 1.39 42.74
CA PHE A 508 -2.77 2.22 41.94
C PHE A 508 -1.93 3.27 41.21
N THR A 509 -1.71 3.11 39.91
CA THR A 509 -1.32 4.23 39.05
C THR A 509 -2.60 4.83 38.50
N GLN A 510 -2.96 6.03 39.00
CA GLN A 510 -4.04 6.81 38.42
C GLN A 510 -3.55 7.34 37.06
N VAL A 511 -3.93 6.67 35.97
CA VAL A 511 -3.72 7.19 34.62
C VAL A 511 -4.80 8.26 34.40
N GLY A 512 -4.44 9.51 34.66
CA GLY A 512 -5.34 10.64 34.42
C GLY A 512 -5.46 10.90 32.92
N PHE A 513 -6.62 10.61 32.34
CA PHE A 513 -6.98 11.13 31.03
C PHE A 513 -7.23 12.64 31.16
N ARG A 514 -6.40 13.47 30.50
CA ARG A 514 -6.77 14.86 30.25
C ARG A 514 -7.77 14.88 29.09
N THR A 515 -9.05 14.94 29.39
CA THR A 515 -10.06 15.44 28.45
C THR A 515 -9.99 16.96 28.40
N PRO A 516 -9.85 17.62 27.23
CA PRO A 516 -10.07 19.05 27.13
C PRO A 516 -11.58 19.31 27.14
N ASN A 517 -12.17 19.45 28.33
CA ASN A 517 -13.55 19.94 28.43
C ASN A 517 -13.54 21.45 28.57
N TRP A 518 -13.99 22.13 27.51
CA TRP A 518 -14.79 23.35 27.68
C TRP A 518 -16.13 22.92 28.26
N PHE A 519 -16.35 23.17 29.54
CA PHE A 519 -17.60 23.69 30.12
C PHE A 519 -17.37 23.90 31.62
N GLU A 520 -17.55 25.15 32.05
CA GLU A 520 -17.54 25.55 33.44
C GLU A 520 -18.64 24.82 34.22
N THR A 521 -18.31 24.35 35.42
CA THR A 521 -19.09 24.67 36.63
C THR A 521 -18.24 24.40 37.87
N SER A 522 -18.46 25.27 38.84
CA SER A 522 -17.66 25.55 40.03
C SER A 522 -18.12 24.73 41.26
N ASN A 523 -17.22 24.70 42.27
CA ASN A 523 -17.45 24.36 43.69
C ASN A 523 -17.54 22.85 44.03
N ALA A 524 -16.99 22.31 45.12
CA ALA A 524 -16.28 22.84 46.28
C ALA A 524 -15.47 21.73 46.99
N MET A 525 -14.51 22.18 47.79
CA MET A 525 -13.70 21.54 48.83
C MET A 525 -14.20 20.25 49.51
N GLY A 526 -13.26 19.38 49.91
CA GLY A 526 -13.34 18.68 51.19
C GLY A 526 -12.61 17.33 51.29
N LEU A 527 -11.34 17.41 51.73
CA LEU A 527 -10.45 16.35 52.26
C LEU A 527 -9.85 15.30 51.30
#